data_AF-A0A2X1NNV7-F1
#
_entry.id   AF-A0A2X1NNV7-F1
#
_cell.length_a   1.000
_cell.length_b   1.000
_cell.length_c   1.000
_cell.angle_alpha   90.00
_cell.angle_beta   90.00
_cell.angle_gamma   90.00
#
_symmetry.space_group_name_H-M   'P 1'
#
loop_
_entity.id
_entity.type
_entity.pdbx_description
1 polymer ?
#
loop_
_entity_poly.entity_id
_entity_poly.type
_entity_poly.pdbx_seq_one_letter_code
_entity_poly.pdbx_strand_id
1 'polypeptide(L)'
;MSETKNELEDLLEKAATEPAHRPAFFRTLLESTVWVPGTAAQGEAVVEDSALDLQHWEKEDGTSVIPFFTSLEALQQAVEDEQAFVVMPVRTLFEMTLGENALP
;
A
#
# COMPACT_ATOMS: atom_id res chain seq x y z
N MET A 1 8.27 -16.11 -17.06
CA MET A 1 8.08 -15.10 -18.13
C MET A 1 8.47 -13.78 -17.49
N SER A 2 9.51 -13.18 -18.02
CA SER A 2 10.43 -12.23 -17.38
C SER A 2 9.79 -10.90 -16.96
N GLU A 3 10.17 -10.42 -15.77
CA GLU A 3 10.65 -9.05 -15.51
C GLU A 3 9.90 -7.92 -16.23
N THR A 4 8.57 -7.93 -16.16
CA THR A 4 7.79 -6.73 -16.49
C THR A 4 7.87 -5.85 -15.27
N LYS A 5 8.87 -4.97 -15.20
CA LYS A 5 8.86 -3.82 -14.30
C LYS A 5 7.44 -3.25 -14.40
N ASN A 6 6.64 -3.40 -13.35
CA ASN A 6 5.21 -3.15 -13.41
C ASN A 6 5.02 -1.72 -13.93
N GLU A 7 4.06 -1.46 -14.82
CA GLU A 7 3.83 -0.10 -15.34
C GLU A 7 3.71 0.92 -14.18
N LEU A 8 3.16 0.46 -13.06
CA LEU A 8 3.11 1.18 -11.79
C LEU A 8 4.49 1.57 -11.23
N GLU A 9 5.49 0.70 -11.28
CA GLU A 9 6.84 0.96 -10.75
C GLU A 9 7.63 1.94 -11.65
N ASP A 10 7.50 1.84 -12.97
CA ASP A 10 8.07 2.83 -13.89
C ASP A 10 7.42 4.22 -13.67
N LEU A 11 6.10 4.25 -13.50
CA LEU A 11 5.37 5.47 -13.17
C LEU A 11 5.76 6.03 -11.79
N LEU A 12 6.07 5.17 -10.81
CA LEU A 12 6.53 5.58 -9.47
C LEU A 12 7.86 6.33 -9.56
N GLU A 13 8.86 5.76 -10.25
CA GLU A 13 10.18 6.38 -10.45
C GLU A 13 10.07 7.72 -11.16
N LYS A 14 9.25 7.78 -12.23
CA LYS A 14 8.97 9.03 -12.95
C LYS A 14 8.25 10.03 -12.06
N ALA A 15 7.22 9.63 -11.32
CA ALA A 15 6.47 10.54 -10.45
C ALA A 15 7.32 11.12 -9.29
N ALA A 16 8.32 10.38 -8.83
CA ALA A 16 9.27 10.82 -7.79
C ALA A 16 10.15 11.98 -8.28
N THR A 17 10.60 11.93 -9.54
CA THR A 17 11.52 12.92 -10.13
C THR A 17 10.81 13.99 -10.97
N GLU A 18 9.71 13.63 -11.61
CA GLU A 18 8.96 14.43 -12.57
C GLU A 18 7.50 14.64 -12.11
N PRO A 19 7.15 15.83 -11.59
CA PRO A 19 5.80 16.14 -11.12
C PRO A 19 4.68 15.91 -12.16
N ALA A 20 5.00 16.03 -13.45
CA ALA A 20 4.05 15.83 -14.55
C ALA A 20 3.54 14.38 -14.65
N HIS A 21 4.29 13.40 -14.14
CA HIS A 21 3.93 11.99 -14.16
C HIS A 21 3.10 11.56 -12.95
N ARG A 22 3.06 12.38 -11.88
CA ARG A 22 2.29 12.08 -10.66
C ARG A 22 0.81 11.78 -10.92
N PRO A 23 0.07 12.54 -11.76
CA PRO A 23 -1.34 12.22 -12.02
C PRO A 23 -1.54 10.88 -12.71
N ALA A 24 -0.62 10.47 -13.59
CA ALA A 24 -0.67 9.17 -14.24
C ALA A 24 -0.38 8.05 -13.24
N PHE A 25 0.68 8.21 -12.43
CA PHE A 25 1.03 7.30 -11.36
C PHE A 25 -0.13 7.07 -10.38
N PHE A 26 -0.75 8.14 -9.85
CA PHE A 26 -1.85 8.00 -8.90
C PHE A 26 -3.08 7.30 -9.50
N ARG A 27 -3.38 7.52 -10.79
CA ARG A 27 -4.49 6.82 -11.46
C ARG A 27 -4.22 5.31 -11.53
N THR A 28 -3.04 4.93 -12.02
CA THR A 28 -2.64 3.52 -12.11
C THR A 28 -2.58 2.88 -10.72
N LEU A 29 -2.04 3.60 -9.72
CA LEU A 29 -1.98 3.15 -8.34
C LEU A 29 -3.37 2.86 -7.78
N LEU A 30 -4.34 3.77 -7.98
CA LEU A 30 -5.72 3.58 -7.52
C LEU A 30 -6.43 2.39 -8.17
N GLU A 31 -6.00 1.95 -9.36
CA GLU A 31 -6.53 0.76 -10.03
C GLU A 31 -5.72 -0.51 -9.73
N SER A 32 -4.61 -0.36 -9.00
CA SER A 32 -3.69 -1.45 -8.66
C SER A 32 -3.98 -2.03 -7.27
N THR A 33 -3.49 -3.25 -7.07
CA THR A 33 -3.41 -3.91 -5.76
C THR A 33 -2.03 -3.68 -5.15
N VAL A 34 -2.00 -3.42 -3.84
CA VAL A 34 -0.77 -3.21 -3.07
C VAL A 34 -0.62 -4.24 -1.97
N TRP A 35 0.61 -4.40 -1.51
CA TRP A 35 0.98 -5.25 -0.39
C TRP A 35 1.12 -4.37 0.85
N VAL A 36 0.39 -4.72 1.90
CA VAL A 36 0.41 -4.00 3.18
C VAL A 36 0.84 -4.97 4.26
N PRO A 37 1.88 -4.67 5.06
CA PRO A 37 2.24 -5.50 6.20
C PRO A 37 1.09 -5.54 7.21
N GLY A 38 0.67 -6.74 7.58
CA GLY A 38 -0.49 -6.93 8.42
C GLY A 38 -1.12 -8.31 8.27
N THR A 39 -2.12 -8.58 9.10
CA THR A 39 -2.90 -9.82 9.05
C THR A 39 -4.37 -9.52 8.79
N ALA A 40 -4.98 -10.28 7.89
CA ALA A 40 -6.43 -10.32 7.73
C ALA A 40 -6.98 -11.55 8.45
N ALA A 41 -8.20 -11.45 8.97
CA ALA A 41 -8.97 -12.63 9.37
C ALA A 41 -9.03 -13.61 8.17
N GLN A 42 -8.60 -14.85 8.39
CA GLN A 42 -8.32 -15.80 7.33
C GLN A 42 -9.57 -16.18 6.52
N GLY A 43 -9.51 -15.97 5.20
CA GLY A 43 -10.46 -16.53 4.23
C GLY A 43 -11.49 -15.54 3.68
N GLU A 44 -11.48 -14.29 4.12
CA GLU A 44 -12.40 -13.26 3.62
C GLU A 44 -11.72 -12.32 2.63
N ALA A 45 -12.46 -11.91 1.61
CA ALA A 45 -12.01 -10.84 0.73
C ALA A 45 -11.86 -9.56 1.57
N VAL A 46 -10.71 -8.90 1.46
CA VAL A 46 -10.46 -7.66 2.18
C VAL A 46 -11.43 -6.58 1.69
N VAL A 47 -12.38 -6.21 2.52
CA VAL A 47 -13.39 -5.15 2.31
C VAL A 47 -13.31 -4.13 3.43
N GLU A 48 -13.91 -2.95 3.27
CA GLU A 48 -13.83 -1.83 4.23
C GLU A 48 -14.12 -2.23 5.70
N ASP A 49 -15.07 -3.14 5.92
CA ASP A 49 -15.47 -3.62 7.26
C ASP A 49 -14.65 -4.83 7.77
N SER A 50 -13.68 -5.30 6.98
CA SER A 50 -12.84 -6.42 7.39
C SER A 50 -11.98 -6.05 8.59
N ALA A 51 -11.97 -6.91 9.62
CA ALA A 51 -11.03 -6.82 10.71
C ALA A 51 -9.62 -7.11 10.22
N LEU A 52 -8.89 -6.05 9.87
CA LEU A 52 -7.49 -6.07 9.50
C LEU A 52 -6.64 -5.56 10.65
N ASP A 53 -5.62 -6.32 11.00
CA ASP A 53 -4.57 -5.86 11.89
C ASP A 53 -3.39 -5.41 11.00
N LEU A 54 -3.44 -4.15 10.57
CA LEU A 54 -2.40 -3.54 9.73
C LEU A 54 -1.25 -3.08 10.61
N GLN A 55 -0.02 -3.18 10.11
CA GLN A 55 1.13 -2.68 10.83
C GLN A 55 1.27 -1.17 10.63
N HIS A 56 1.44 -0.43 11.72
CA HIS A 56 1.66 1.01 11.69
C HIS A 56 3.13 1.30 11.98
N TRP A 57 3.78 2.07 11.11
CA TRP A 57 5.14 2.53 11.30
C TRP A 57 5.12 3.96 11.83
N GLU A 58 5.85 4.20 12.92
CA GLU A 58 6.04 5.53 13.46
C GLU A 58 7.17 6.22 12.67
N LYS A 59 6.87 7.39 12.12
CA LYS A 59 7.87 8.26 11.53
C LYS A 59 8.69 8.96 12.60
N GLU A 60 9.85 9.47 12.21
CA GLU A 60 10.74 10.25 13.11
C GLU A 60 10.04 11.48 13.74
N ASP A 61 8.97 11.98 13.11
CA ASP A 61 8.16 13.09 13.63
C ASP A 61 7.06 12.66 14.62
N GLY A 62 6.96 11.37 14.94
CA GLY A 62 5.93 10.78 15.81
C GLY A 62 4.61 10.48 15.11
N THR A 63 4.51 10.71 13.79
CA THR A 63 3.30 10.38 13.02
C THR A 63 3.27 8.90 12.70
N SER A 64 2.15 8.26 13.03
CA SER A 64 1.87 6.88 12.63
C SER A 64 1.39 6.82 11.18
N VAL A 65 1.98 5.95 10.36
CA VAL A 65 1.55 5.72 8.98
C VAL A 65 1.47 4.22 8.68
N ILE A 66 0.55 3.85 7.80
CA ILE A 66 0.46 2.48 7.30
C ILE A 66 1.36 2.37 6.04
N PRO A 67 2.48 1.62 6.10
CA PRO A 67 3.31 1.41 4.92
C PRO A 67 2.59 0.48 3.94
N PHE A 68 2.69 0.79 2.65
CA PHE A 68 2.23 -0.09 1.59
C PHE A 68 3.28 -0.14 0.48
N PHE A 69 3.28 -1.24 -0.27
CA PHE A 69 4.29 -1.53 -1.28
C PHE A 69 3.63 -1.86 -2.62
N THR A 70 4.28 -1.44 -3.70
CA THR A 70 3.83 -1.69 -5.08
C THR A 70 4.22 -3.07 -5.61
N SER A 71 5.05 -3.81 -4.86
CA SER A 71 5.51 -5.15 -5.19
C SER A 71 5.87 -5.92 -3.92
N LEU A 72 5.78 -7.25 -4.00
CA LEU A 72 6.20 -8.13 -2.89
C LEU A 72 7.70 -8.00 -2.61
N GLU A 73 8.51 -7.82 -3.65
CA GLU A 73 9.95 -7.61 -3.54
C GLU A 73 10.25 -6.35 -2.72
N ALA A 74 9.57 -5.23 -2.98
CA ALA A 74 9.74 -4.01 -2.19
C ALA A 74 9.34 -4.20 -0.71
N LEU A 75 8.27 -4.98 -0.44
CA LEU A 75 7.89 -5.33 0.93
C LEU A 75 9.00 -6.13 1.62
N GLN A 76 9.50 -7.19 0.96
CA GLN A 76 10.55 -8.06 1.49
C GLN A 76 11.89 -7.34 1.71
N GLN A 77 12.18 -6.28 0.94
CA GLN A 77 13.35 -5.44 1.18
C GLN A 77 13.18 -4.47 2.34
N ALA A 78 11.94 -4.12 2.69
CA ALA A 78 11.63 -3.16 3.74
C ALA A 78 11.42 -3.82 5.12
N VAL A 79 11.09 -5.12 5.16
CA VAL A 79 10.95 -5.88 6.40
C VAL A 79 12.19 -6.76 6.62
N GLU A 80 12.68 -6.84 7.87
CA GLU A 80 13.86 -7.65 8.20
C GLU A 80 13.54 -9.15 8.38
N ASP A 81 12.27 -9.48 8.69
CA ASP A 81 11.79 -10.82 8.99
C ASP A 81 10.58 -11.21 8.12
N GLU A 82 10.24 -12.51 8.12
CA GLU A 82 9.03 -13.04 7.49
C GLU A 82 7.77 -12.47 8.17
N GLN A 83 7.31 -11.32 7.71
CA GLN A 83 6.09 -10.66 8.17
C GLN A 83 4.88 -11.12 7.35
N ALA A 84 3.74 -11.33 8.02
CA ALA A 84 2.47 -11.46 7.33
C ALA A 84 2.11 -10.18 6.57
N PHE A 85 1.51 -10.35 5.39
CA PHE A 85 1.03 -9.25 4.58
C PHE A 85 -0.35 -9.57 4.04
N VAL A 86 -1.09 -8.50 3.72
CA VAL A 86 -2.37 -8.55 3.04
C VAL A 86 -2.22 -7.90 1.68
N VAL A 87 -2.92 -8.44 0.68
CA VAL A 87 -2.96 -7.89 -0.68
C VAL A 87 -4.36 -7.35 -0.91
N MET A 88 -4.47 -6.05 -1.21
CA MET A 88 -5.76 -5.41 -1.42
C MET A 88 -5.69 -4.27 -2.43
N PRO A 89 -6.83 -3.86 -3.01
CA PRO A 89 -6.88 -2.65 -3.83
C PRO A 89 -6.46 -1.42 -3.03
N VAL A 90 -5.70 -0.51 -3.66
CA VAL A 90 -5.29 0.76 -3.01
C VAL A 90 -6.50 1.57 -2.54
N ARG A 91 -7.60 1.52 -3.30
CA ARG A 91 -8.85 2.20 -2.94
C ARG A 91 -9.35 1.77 -1.58
N THR A 92 -9.39 0.45 -1.33
CA THR A 92 -9.80 -0.12 -0.05
C THR A 92 -8.90 0.35 1.10
N LEU A 93 -7.58 0.34 0.90
CA LEU A 93 -6.63 0.88 1.88
C LEU A 93 -6.88 2.37 2.17
N PHE A 94 -7.14 3.17 1.14
CA PHE A 94 -7.41 4.59 1.30
C PHE A 94 -8.73 4.84 2.03
N GLU A 95 -9.79 4.09 1.69
CA GLU A 95 -11.08 4.17 2.39
C GLU A 95 -10.94 3.80 3.88
N MET A 96 -10.16 2.78 4.20
CA MET A 96 -9.86 2.37 5.58
C MET A 96 -9.07 3.42 6.37
N THR A 97 -8.02 3.99 5.76
CA THR A 97 -7.20 5.04 6.41
C THR A 97 -7.92 6.38 6.52
N LEU A 98 -8.84 6.70 5.59
CA LEU A 98 -9.69 7.89 5.66
C LEU A 98 -10.76 7.79 6.76
N GLY A 99 -11.15 6.56 7.16
CA GLY A 99 -12.06 6.31 8.27
C GLY A 99 -11.49 6.64 9.66
N GLU A 100 -10.16 6.82 9.80
CA GLU A 100 -9.50 7.01 11.10
C GLU A 100 -9.65 8.44 11.68
N ASN A 101 -10.21 9.41 10.92
CA ASN A 101 -10.58 10.70 11.52
C ASN A 101 -11.71 11.42 10.77
N ALA A 102 -12.94 11.21 11.24
CA ALA A 102 -14.00 12.21 11.13
C ALA A 102 -14.81 12.24 12.42
N LEU A 103 -14.17 12.65 13.52
CA LEU A 103 -14.90 13.21 14.66
C LEU A 103 -15.26 14.67 14.32
N PRO A 104 -16.54 15.09 14.45
CA PRO A 104 -17.00 16.44 14.14
C PRO A 104 -16.45 17.52 15.08
#